data_AF-A0A9D6IFK4-F1
#
_entry.id   AF-A0A9D6IFK4-F1
#
_cell.length_a   1.000
_cell.length_b   1.000
_cell.length_c   1.000
_cell.angle_alpha   90.00
_cell.angle_beta   90.00
_cell.angle_gamma   90.00
#
_symmetry.space_group_name_H-M   'P 1'
#
loop_
_entity.id
_entity.type
_entity.pdbx_description
1 polymer ?
#
loop_
_entity_poly.entity_id
_entity_poly.type
_entity_poly.pdbx_seq_one_letter_code
_entity_poly.pdbx_strand_id
1 'polypeptide(L)'
;MKMSFLVCLLLAGAQPATEREPHPLAPSLPRLTKAESQHVDAVIEKFIQYDIGKLKGPAGKKALDDFNRLGPEATFNLINGLNRAANMESSCPAVIIARKLAGTLGRTSDLKLLEFARENIGADVTAKRHINVLRDLQTGIILRRGYLQRRAAVSGSVPGLASLSDDKLEKAISQERRTPQLKSLLTEASNRVGSKAVEILLQGISSENPQVSKLSSGLLANNLRRQPPSVLKDLLKHDRPVVRKSAAQQIGARRLPYGEELMPLLKDSDEGVRQAARQALDRLR
;
A
#
# COMPACT_ATOMS: atom_id res chain seq x y z
N MET A 1 53.73 4.43 -34.33
CA MET A 1 53.36 4.44 -32.89
C MET A 1 52.37 5.58 -32.71
N LYS A 2 51.12 5.26 -32.30
CA LYS A 2 50.01 6.21 -32.16
C LYS A 2 50.22 7.04 -30.90
N MET A 3 50.06 8.36 -30.99
CA MET A 3 49.89 9.23 -29.82
C MET A 3 48.60 10.03 -30.01
N SER A 4 47.54 9.50 -29.41
CA SER A 4 46.30 10.22 -29.10
C SER A 4 46.41 10.82 -27.71
N PHE A 5 45.45 11.70 -27.40
CA PHE A 5 45.14 12.42 -26.14
C PHE A 5 45.68 13.86 -26.11
N LEU A 6 44.90 14.89 -25.77
CA LEU A 6 43.53 15.00 -25.25
C LEU A 6 43.13 16.47 -25.42
N VAL A 7 42.08 16.78 -26.19
CA VAL A 7 41.48 18.13 -26.20
C VAL A 7 40.39 18.13 -25.14
N CYS A 8 40.60 18.94 -24.11
CA CYS A 8 39.67 19.18 -23.01
C CYS A 8 38.43 19.93 -23.56
N LEU A 9 37.28 19.25 -23.62
CA LEU A 9 35.99 19.86 -23.93
C LEU A 9 35.39 20.41 -22.63
N LEU A 10 35.24 21.75 -22.56
CA LEU A 10 34.55 22.45 -21.49
C LEU A 10 33.06 22.05 -21.48
N LEU A 11 32.68 21.22 -20.52
CA LEU A 11 31.28 20.93 -20.17
C LEU A 11 30.70 22.12 -19.41
N ALA A 12 29.76 22.83 -20.05
CA ALA A 12 28.89 23.78 -19.37
C ALA A 12 28.01 23.03 -18.34
N GLY A 13 28.01 23.54 -17.11
CA GLY A 13 27.52 22.86 -15.92
C GLY A 13 26.06 22.40 -15.99
N ALA A 14 25.87 21.09 -15.82
CA ALA A 14 24.69 20.56 -15.17
C ALA A 14 24.80 20.89 -13.67
N GLN A 15 24.03 21.85 -13.19
CA GLN A 15 23.88 22.06 -11.75
C GLN A 15 23.28 20.78 -11.12
N PRO A 16 23.84 20.27 -10.01
CA PRO A 16 23.28 19.13 -9.31
C PRO A 16 21.86 19.48 -8.86
N ALA A 17 20.93 18.53 -9.03
CA ALA A 17 19.54 18.67 -8.64
C ALA A 17 19.46 18.99 -7.14
N THR A 18 19.22 20.25 -6.81
CA THR A 18 18.80 20.65 -5.48
C THR A 18 17.53 19.86 -5.15
N GLU A 19 17.52 19.18 -4.02
CA GLU A 19 16.37 18.41 -3.53
C GLU A 19 15.21 19.39 -3.31
N ARG A 20 14.35 19.52 -4.33
CA ARG A 20 13.27 20.51 -4.35
C ARG A 20 12.21 20.12 -3.33
N GLU A 21 11.69 21.09 -2.60
CA GLU A 21 10.62 20.86 -1.62
C GLU A 21 9.42 20.13 -2.28
N PRO A 22 8.92 19.05 -1.65
CA PRO A 22 7.72 18.37 -2.12
C PRO A 22 6.48 19.27 -2.12
N HIS A 23 5.58 19.07 -3.08
CA HIS A 23 4.33 19.81 -3.13
C HIS A 23 3.38 19.36 -2.00
N PRO A 24 2.75 20.27 -1.23
CA PRO A 24 1.91 19.90 -0.07
C PRO A 24 0.69 19.04 -0.42
N LEU A 25 0.12 19.26 -1.62
CA LEU A 25 -1.02 18.49 -2.15
C LEU A 25 -0.61 17.27 -2.98
N ALA A 26 0.68 17.11 -3.27
CA ALA A 26 1.22 16.01 -4.08
C ALA A 26 2.69 15.74 -3.71
N PRO A 27 2.95 15.07 -2.58
CA PRO A 27 4.31 14.86 -2.07
C PRO A 27 5.26 14.15 -3.05
N SER A 28 4.73 13.44 -4.05
CA SER A 28 5.55 12.82 -5.10
C SER A 28 6.09 13.79 -6.15
N LEU A 29 5.61 15.04 -6.17
CA LEU A 29 5.97 16.04 -7.16
C LEU A 29 6.77 17.19 -6.53
N PRO A 30 7.78 17.73 -7.23
CA PRO A 30 8.48 18.91 -6.77
C PRO A 30 7.55 20.13 -6.82
N ARG A 31 7.69 21.04 -5.85
CA ARG A 31 6.98 22.32 -5.86
C ARG A 31 7.55 23.23 -6.94
N LEU A 32 6.72 23.64 -7.89
CA LEU A 32 7.09 24.66 -8.87
C LEU A 32 7.08 26.06 -8.26
N THR A 33 8.03 26.88 -8.66
CA THR A 33 7.97 28.33 -8.42
C THR A 33 6.85 28.95 -9.26
N LYS A 34 6.44 30.18 -8.89
CA LYS A 34 5.41 30.91 -9.65
C LYS A 34 5.81 31.12 -11.12
N ALA A 35 7.08 31.43 -11.38
CA ALA A 35 7.60 31.64 -12.73
C ALA A 35 7.60 30.33 -13.56
N GLU A 36 8.00 29.21 -12.96
CA GLU A 36 7.94 27.90 -13.61
C GLU A 36 6.49 27.50 -13.91
N SER A 37 5.57 27.68 -12.97
CA SER A 37 4.14 27.41 -13.20
C SER A 37 3.59 28.25 -14.36
N GLN A 38 3.91 29.54 -14.41
CA GLN A 38 3.50 30.43 -15.50
C GLN A 38 4.10 30.00 -16.85
N HIS A 39 5.35 29.53 -16.84
CA HIS A 39 5.98 28.99 -18.04
C HIS A 39 5.26 27.73 -18.54
N VAL A 40 4.91 26.81 -17.64
CA VAL A 40 4.14 25.61 -17.97
C VAL A 40 2.76 25.98 -18.54
N ASP A 41 2.06 26.93 -17.92
CA ASP A 41 0.77 27.41 -18.43
C ASP A 41 0.90 27.98 -19.85
N ALA A 42 1.97 28.74 -20.13
CA ALA A 42 2.22 29.30 -21.46
C ALA A 42 2.53 28.21 -22.51
N VAL A 43 3.21 27.13 -22.12
CA VAL A 43 3.44 25.97 -23.01
C VAL A 43 2.12 25.28 -23.35
N ILE A 44 1.27 25.02 -22.34
CA ILE A 44 -0.05 24.41 -22.52
C ILE A 44 -0.92 25.29 -23.43
N GLU A 45 -0.93 26.61 -23.21
CA GLU A 45 -1.71 27.53 -24.02
C GLU A 45 -1.24 27.53 -25.49
N LYS A 46 0.07 27.59 -25.74
CA LYS A 46 0.60 27.50 -27.11
C LYS A 46 0.22 26.19 -27.80
N PHE A 47 0.21 25.07 -27.06
CA PHE A 47 -0.28 23.81 -27.58
C PHE A 47 -1.76 23.87 -27.94
N ILE A 48 -2.61 24.42 -27.07
CA ILE A 48 -4.05 24.59 -27.36
C ILE A 48 -4.23 25.43 -28.62
N GLN A 49 -3.53 26.55 -28.76
CA GLN A 49 -3.59 27.41 -29.95
C GLN A 49 -3.14 26.68 -31.23
N TYR A 50 -2.14 25.81 -31.13
CA TYR A 50 -1.71 24.95 -32.24
C TYR A 50 -2.79 23.94 -32.63
N ASP A 51 -3.35 23.22 -31.65
CA ASP A 51 -4.30 22.14 -31.88
C ASP A 51 -5.65 22.64 -32.43
N ILE A 52 -6.07 23.86 -32.06
CA ILE A 52 -7.23 24.54 -32.67
C ILE A 52 -6.90 25.24 -34.01
N GLY A 53 -5.67 25.11 -34.51
CA GLY A 53 -5.25 25.61 -35.82
C GLY A 53 -4.91 27.11 -35.89
N LYS A 54 -4.84 27.82 -34.76
CA LYS A 54 -4.45 29.24 -34.71
C LYS A 54 -2.94 29.45 -34.81
N LEU A 55 -2.15 28.50 -34.31
CA LEU A 55 -0.70 28.48 -34.47
C LEU A 55 -0.33 27.45 -35.55
N LYS A 56 0.49 27.83 -36.53
CA LYS A 56 0.85 26.97 -37.68
C LYS A 56 2.35 26.92 -37.92
N GLY A 57 2.78 26.02 -38.80
CA GLY A 57 4.16 25.94 -39.26
C GLY A 57 5.17 25.59 -38.15
N PRO A 58 6.42 26.09 -38.24
CA PRO A 58 7.48 25.77 -37.28
C PRO A 58 7.12 26.10 -35.83
N ALA A 59 6.40 27.20 -35.60
CA ALA A 59 5.96 27.61 -34.27
C ALA A 59 4.95 26.63 -33.67
N GLY A 60 4.03 26.11 -34.48
CA GLY A 60 3.07 25.10 -34.07
C GLY A 60 3.72 23.79 -33.69
N LYS A 61 4.66 23.30 -34.52
CA LYS A 61 5.44 22.10 -34.22
C LYS A 61 6.22 22.24 -32.92
N LYS A 62 6.86 23.39 -32.71
CA LYS A 62 7.56 23.68 -31.45
C LYS A 62 6.62 23.63 -30.24
N ALA A 63 5.41 24.17 -30.36
CA ALA A 63 4.43 24.15 -29.28
C ALA A 63 4.02 22.72 -28.88
N LEU A 64 3.81 21.84 -29.87
CA LEU A 64 3.55 20.42 -29.63
C LEU A 64 4.74 19.72 -28.96
N ASP A 65 5.96 19.97 -29.45
CA ASP A 65 7.18 19.38 -28.90
C ASP A 65 7.40 19.82 -27.44
N ASP A 66 7.23 21.11 -27.15
CA ASP A 66 7.36 21.66 -25.80
C ASP A 66 6.30 21.07 -24.85
N PHE A 67 5.05 20.93 -25.30
CA PHE A 67 3.99 20.30 -24.52
C PHE A 67 4.30 18.82 -24.22
N ASN A 68 4.82 18.09 -25.20
CA ASN A 68 5.19 16.69 -25.02
C ASN A 68 6.31 16.52 -23.98
N ARG A 69 7.24 17.47 -23.89
CA ARG A 69 8.33 17.50 -22.90
C ARG A 69 7.90 17.81 -21.47
N LEU A 70 6.69 18.32 -21.23
CA LEU A 70 6.20 18.58 -19.88
C LEU A 70 6.20 17.29 -19.04
N GLY A 71 6.82 17.33 -17.87
CA GLY A 71 6.92 16.21 -16.95
C GLY A 71 5.75 16.13 -15.95
N PRO A 72 5.81 15.19 -14.99
CA PRO A 72 4.79 15.01 -13.95
C PRO A 72 4.55 16.25 -13.08
N GLU A 73 5.55 17.10 -12.90
CA GLU A 73 5.46 18.38 -12.17
C GLU A 73 4.41 19.33 -12.75
N ALA A 74 4.10 19.22 -14.05
CA ALA A 74 3.08 20.00 -14.73
C ALA A 74 1.64 19.54 -14.45
N THR A 75 1.41 18.52 -13.61
CA THR A 75 0.08 17.91 -13.43
C THR A 75 -1.00 18.93 -13.01
N PHE A 76 -0.69 19.87 -12.12
CA PHE A 76 -1.63 20.90 -11.68
C PHE A 76 -2.03 21.84 -12.85
N ASN A 77 -1.04 22.32 -13.61
CA ASN A 77 -1.27 23.16 -14.78
C ASN A 77 -2.04 22.42 -15.87
N LEU A 78 -1.75 21.13 -16.08
CA LEU A 78 -2.45 20.28 -17.04
C LEU A 78 -3.92 20.08 -16.67
N ILE A 79 -4.27 19.95 -15.38
CA ILE A 79 -5.67 19.89 -14.94
C ILE A 79 -6.39 21.21 -15.27
N ASN A 80 -5.77 22.35 -14.95
CA ASN A 80 -6.34 23.66 -15.28
C ASN A 80 -6.49 23.84 -16.80
N GLY A 81 -5.48 23.45 -17.57
CA GLY A 81 -5.50 23.47 -19.03
C GLY A 81 -6.56 22.55 -19.63
N LEU A 82 -6.77 21.37 -19.05
CA LEU A 82 -7.83 20.44 -19.43
C LEU A 82 -9.21 21.06 -19.22
N ASN A 83 -9.47 21.64 -18.05
CA ASN A 83 -10.78 22.25 -17.76
C ASN A 83 -11.07 23.42 -18.70
N ARG A 84 -10.07 24.27 -18.98
CA ARG A 84 -10.21 25.34 -19.97
C ARG A 84 -10.49 24.78 -21.36
N ALA A 85 -9.68 23.83 -21.83
CA ALA A 85 -9.84 23.21 -23.15
C ALA A 85 -11.19 22.50 -23.30
N ALA A 86 -11.68 21.86 -22.23
CA ALA A 86 -12.96 21.16 -22.23
C ALA A 86 -14.17 22.10 -22.39
N ASN A 87 -14.03 23.39 -22.08
CA ASN A 87 -15.06 24.40 -22.32
C ASN A 87 -14.99 25.02 -23.73
N MET A 88 -14.00 24.66 -24.54
CA MET A 88 -13.87 25.16 -25.92
C MET A 88 -14.69 24.31 -26.90
N GLU A 89 -15.07 24.89 -28.04
CA GLU A 89 -15.80 24.14 -29.08
C GLU A 89 -14.91 23.08 -29.76
N SER A 90 -13.62 23.37 -29.92
CA SER A 90 -12.65 22.46 -30.52
C SER A 90 -12.34 21.30 -29.58
N SER A 91 -12.62 20.07 -30.02
CA SER A 91 -12.64 18.90 -29.14
C SER A 91 -11.27 18.29 -28.83
N CYS A 92 -10.29 18.53 -29.69
CA CYS A 92 -9.03 17.81 -29.69
C CYS A 92 -8.10 18.15 -28.51
N PRO A 93 -7.94 19.41 -28.06
CA PRO A 93 -6.95 19.73 -27.03
C PRO A 93 -7.29 19.08 -25.69
N ALA A 94 -8.57 19.06 -25.32
CA ALA A 94 -9.05 18.42 -24.09
C ALA A 94 -8.72 16.91 -24.06
N VAL A 95 -8.91 16.21 -25.19
CA VAL A 95 -8.62 14.78 -25.30
C VAL A 95 -7.12 14.49 -25.15
N ILE A 96 -6.27 15.30 -25.78
CA ILE A 96 -4.81 15.11 -25.71
C ILE A 96 -4.27 15.40 -24.32
N ILE A 97 -4.73 16.49 -23.68
CA ILE A 97 -4.34 16.81 -22.30
C ILE A 97 -4.81 15.71 -21.33
N ALA A 98 -6.07 15.25 -21.46
CA ALA A 98 -6.60 14.17 -20.64
C ALA A 98 -5.78 12.87 -20.79
N ARG A 99 -5.35 12.53 -22.02
CA ARG A 99 -4.50 11.37 -22.27
C ARG A 99 -3.14 11.48 -21.58
N LYS A 100 -2.51 12.66 -21.63
CA LYS A 100 -1.24 12.90 -20.94
C LYS A 100 -1.39 12.79 -19.42
N LEU A 101 -2.46 13.36 -18.86
CA LEU A 101 -2.81 13.21 -17.44
C LEU A 101 -3.06 11.75 -17.06
N ALA A 102 -3.79 10.98 -17.88
CA ALA A 102 -4.01 9.55 -17.64
C ALA A 102 -2.69 8.78 -17.56
N GLY A 103 -1.71 9.13 -18.39
CA GLY A 103 -0.37 8.54 -18.37
C GLY A 103 0.36 8.75 -17.04
N THR A 104 0.30 9.96 -16.49
CA THR A 104 0.94 10.31 -15.22
C THR A 104 0.17 9.73 -14.02
N LEU A 105 -1.14 9.98 -13.95
CA LEU A 105 -1.99 9.58 -12.84
C LEU A 105 -2.20 8.06 -12.77
N GLY A 106 -2.19 7.35 -13.90
CA GLY A 106 -2.28 5.89 -13.91
C GLY A 106 -1.07 5.18 -13.30
N ARG A 107 0.08 5.86 -13.22
CA ARG A 107 1.35 5.30 -12.73
C ARG A 107 1.73 5.76 -11.32
N THR A 108 1.20 6.89 -10.85
CA THR A 108 1.53 7.40 -9.51
C THR A 108 1.10 6.45 -8.40
N SER A 109 1.82 6.49 -7.27
CA SER A 109 1.42 5.88 -6.00
C SER A 109 1.01 6.91 -4.95
N ASP A 110 0.99 8.20 -5.33
CA ASP A 110 0.64 9.32 -4.46
C ASP A 110 -0.89 9.46 -4.34
N LEU A 111 -1.42 9.08 -3.18
CA LEU A 111 -2.85 9.15 -2.90
C LEU A 111 -3.38 10.59 -2.82
N LYS A 112 -2.56 11.55 -2.36
CA LYS A 112 -2.97 12.95 -2.27
C LYS A 112 -3.10 13.56 -3.66
N LEU A 113 -2.16 13.26 -4.56
CA LEU A 113 -2.22 13.70 -5.95
C LEU A 113 -3.47 13.13 -6.66
N LEU A 114 -3.77 11.85 -6.45
CA LEU A 114 -4.97 11.21 -7.03
C LEU A 114 -6.27 11.83 -6.49
N GLU A 115 -6.32 12.15 -5.20
CA GLU A 115 -7.46 12.82 -4.57
C GLU A 115 -7.66 14.23 -5.13
N PHE A 116 -6.60 15.03 -5.16
CA PHE A 116 -6.62 16.37 -5.76
C PHE A 116 -7.10 16.32 -7.21
N ALA A 117 -6.54 15.42 -8.03
CA ALA A 117 -6.90 15.31 -9.44
C ALA A 117 -8.37 14.94 -9.62
N ARG A 118 -8.90 14.00 -8.84
CA ARG A 118 -10.33 13.61 -8.90
C ARG A 118 -11.25 14.80 -8.63
N GLU A 119 -10.90 15.64 -7.66
CA GLU A 119 -11.74 16.77 -7.22
C GLU A 119 -11.67 17.96 -8.17
N ASN A 120 -10.55 18.14 -8.87
CA ASN A 120 -10.32 19.31 -9.71
C ASN A 120 -10.53 19.04 -11.21
N ILE A 121 -10.46 17.79 -11.67
CA ILE A 121 -10.76 17.46 -13.08
C ILE A 121 -12.25 17.64 -13.34
N GLY A 122 -12.56 18.49 -14.31
CA GLY A 122 -13.93 18.89 -14.65
C GLY A 122 -14.50 19.99 -13.76
N ALA A 123 -13.71 20.58 -12.86
CA ALA A 123 -14.11 21.78 -12.13
C ALA A 123 -14.39 22.92 -13.13
N ASP A 124 -15.52 23.58 -12.95
CA ASP A 124 -16.00 24.69 -13.78
C ASP A 124 -16.19 24.36 -15.27
N VAL A 125 -16.29 23.07 -15.63
CA VAL A 125 -16.63 22.64 -16.99
C VAL A 125 -18.14 22.54 -17.15
N THR A 126 -18.70 23.41 -17.98
CA THR A 126 -20.15 23.44 -18.28
C THR A 126 -20.47 22.82 -19.64
N ALA A 127 -19.48 22.70 -20.52
CA ALA A 127 -19.65 22.12 -21.85
C ALA A 127 -19.91 20.61 -21.78
N LYS A 128 -21.02 20.17 -22.42
CA LYS A 128 -21.43 18.75 -22.45
C LYS A 128 -20.54 17.86 -23.32
N ARG A 129 -19.84 18.44 -24.30
CA ARG A 129 -19.08 17.70 -25.33
C ARG A 129 -17.99 16.79 -24.73
N HIS A 130 -17.34 17.23 -23.66
CA HIS A 130 -16.19 16.55 -23.07
C HIS A 130 -16.49 15.81 -21.78
N ILE A 131 -17.76 15.73 -21.38
CA ILE A 131 -18.13 15.13 -20.10
C ILE A 131 -17.64 13.68 -20.00
N ASN A 132 -17.75 12.89 -21.08
CA ASN A 132 -17.31 11.50 -21.08
C ASN A 132 -15.79 11.38 -20.90
N VAL A 133 -15.00 12.23 -21.56
CA VAL A 133 -13.53 12.26 -21.42
C VAL A 133 -13.12 12.54 -19.97
N LEU A 134 -13.78 13.51 -19.34
CA LEU A 134 -13.54 13.86 -17.94
C LEU A 134 -13.95 12.72 -17.00
N ARG A 135 -15.10 12.09 -17.25
CA ARG A 135 -15.61 10.97 -16.46
C ARG A 135 -14.74 9.71 -16.59
N ASP A 136 -14.24 9.42 -17.78
CA ASP A 136 -13.32 8.30 -18.01
C ASP A 136 -12.02 8.52 -17.24
N LEU A 137 -11.47 9.73 -17.29
CA LEU A 137 -10.26 10.08 -16.53
C LEU A 137 -10.49 9.99 -15.02
N GLN A 138 -11.60 10.53 -14.51
CA GLN A 138 -12.00 10.40 -13.10
C GLN A 138 -12.16 8.93 -12.69
N THR A 139 -12.77 8.11 -13.53
CA THR A 139 -12.95 6.67 -13.29
C THR A 139 -11.60 5.96 -13.20
N GLY A 140 -10.67 6.27 -14.11
CA GLY A 140 -9.30 5.75 -14.06
C GLY A 140 -8.58 6.09 -12.75
N ILE A 141 -8.75 7.32 -12.25
CA ILE A 141 -8.20 7.78 -10.96
C ILE A 141 -8.80 6.98 -9.80
N ILE A 142 -10.13 6.79 -9.79
CA ILE A 142 -10.83 6.01 -8.75
C ILE A 142 -10.31 4.56 -8.72
N LEU A 143 -10.19 3.92 -9.88
CA LEU A 143 -9.68 2.55 -9.98
C LEU A 143 -8.23 2.46 -9.50
N ARG A 144 -7.37 3.41 -9.86
CA ARG A 144 -5.97 3.47 -9.41
C ARG A 144 -5.87 3.65 -7.90
N ARG A 145 -6.62 4.60 -7.33
CA ARG A 145 -6.67 4.83 -5.88
C ARG A 145 -7.15 3.57 -5.15
N GLY A 146 -8.24 2.96 -5.62
CA GLY A 146 -8.77 1.73 -5.05
C GLY A 146 -7.79 0.56 -5.13
N TYR A 147 -7.04 0.43 -6.23
CA TYR A 147 -5.96 -0.56 -6.35
C TYR A 147 -4.86 -0.33 -5.30
N LEU A 148 -4.38 0.91 -5.13
CA LEU A 148 -3.34 1.24 -4.16
C LEU A 148 -3.80 1.01 -2.72
N GLN A 149 -5.03 1.41 -2.38
CA GLN A 149 -5.62 1.17 -1.06
C GLN A 149 -5.80 -0.31 -0.77
N ARG A 150 -6.27 -1.10 -1.75
CA ARG A 150 -6.36 -2.56 -1.60
C ARG A 150 -4.99 -3.20 -1.49
N ARG A 151 -3.99 -2.73 -2.25
CA ARG A 151 -2.62 -3.19 -2.13
C ARG A 151 -2.07 -2.92 -0.73
N ALA A 152 -2.32 -1.74 -0.18
CA ALA A 152 -1.97 -1.38 1.20
C ALA A 152 -2.66 -2.29 2.23
N ALA A 153 -3.94 -2.61 2.01
CA ALA A 153 -4.70 -3.53 2.86
C ALA A 153 -4.20 -4.99 2.76
N VAL A 154 -3.82 -5.44 1.57
CA VAL A 154 -3.23 -6.77 1.33
C VAL A 154 -1.80 -6.87 1.89
N SER A 155 -1.06 -5.76 1.92
CA SER A 155 0.23 -5.67 2.64
C SER A 155 0.08 -5.53 4.17
N GLY A 156 -1.15 -5.55 4.71
CA GLY A 156 -1.39 -5.98 6.08
C GLY A 156 -1.09 -5.01 7.22
N SER A 157 -0.86 -3.72 6.98
CA SER A 157 -0.87 -2.72 8.07
C SER A 157 -2.12 -1.85 7.96
N VAL A 158 -3.16 -2.17 8.73
CA VAL A 158 -4.13 -1.14 9.11
C VAL A 158 -3.39 -0.21 10.07
N PRO A 159 -3.19 1.08 9.72
CA PRO A 159 -2.47 2.01 10.58
C PRO A 159 -3.12 2.06 11.97
N GLY A 160 -2.34 1.81 13.02
CA GLY A 160 -2.83 1.82 14.41
C GLY A 160 -3.25 0.47 14.99
N LEU A 161 -3.10 -0.66 14.29
CA LEU A 161 -3.35 -1.98 14.91
C LEU A 161 -2.38 -2.27 16.07
N ALA A 162 -1.09 -1.98 15.88
CA ALA A 162 -0.07 -2.17 16.90
C ALA A 162 -0.32 -1.33 18.17
N SER A 163 -1.08 -0.23 18.08
CA SER A 163 -1.43 0.61 19.23
C SER A 163 -2.75 0.23 19.90
N LEU A 164 -3.50 -0.75 19.38
CA LEU A 164 -4.70 -1.26 20.05
C LEU A 164 -4.31 -2.09 21.27
N SER A 165 -5.02 -1.90 22.40
CA SER A 165 -4.96 -2.84 23.52
C SER A 165 -5.54 -4.20 23.12
N ASP A 166 -5.17 -5.25 23.86
CA ASP A 166 -5.67 -6.60 23.60
C ASP A 166 -7.20 -6.68 23.62
N ASP A 167 -7.85 -6.00 24.58
CA ASP A 167 -9.32 -5.96 24.69
C ASP A 167 -9.98 -5.29 23.47
N LYS A 168 -9.36 -4.22 22.95
CA LYS A 168 -9.85 -3.55 21.74
C LYS A 168 -9.66 -4.42 20.52
N LEU A 169 -8.54 -5.15 20.44
CA LEU A 169 -8.26 -6.07 19.35
C LEU A 169 -9.24 -7.25 19.35
N GLU A 170 -9.49 -7.86 20.51
CA GLU A 170 -10.47 -8.94 20.70
C GLU A 170 -11.89 -8.48 20.34
N LYS A 171 -12.30 -7.29 20.80
CA LYS A 171 -13.60 -6.70 20.46
C LYS A 171 -13.72 -6.46 18.96
N ALA A 172 -12.68 -5.93 18.31
CA ALA A 172 -12.67 -5.70 16.87
C ALA A 172 -12.80 -7.02 16.09
N ILE A 173 -12.09 -8.07 16.50
CA ILE A 173 -12.18 -9.41 15.89
C ILE A 173 -13.59 -9.99 16.03
N SER A 174 -14.21 -9.84 17.19
CA SER A 174 -15.57 -10.31 17.46
C SER A 174 -16.63 -9.61 16.61
N GLN A 175 -16.42 -8.34 16.28
CA GLN A 175 -17.37 -7.50 15.55
C GLN A 175 -17.13 -7.47 14.04
N GLU A 176 -15.92 -7.79 13.57
CA GLU A 176 -15.60 -7.77 12.15
C GLU A 176 -16.26 -8.93 11.41
N ARG A 177 -16.77 -8.65 10.20
CA ARG A 177 -17.45 -9.62 9.34
C ARG A 177 -16.73 -9.81 8.02
N ARG A 178 -15.87 -8.85 7.65
CA ARG A 178 -15.13 -8.87 6.40
C ARG A 178 -13.85 -9.70 6.58
N THR A 179 -13.76 -10.75 5.78
CA THR A 179 -12.63 -11.69 5.80
C THR A 179 -11.26 -11.01 5.71
N PRO A 180 -11.00 -10.02 4.82
CA PRO A 180 -9.67 -9.42 4.74
C PRO A 180 -9.24 -8.70 6.04
N GLN A 181 -10.14 -7.94 6.63
CA GLN A 181 -9.90 -7.20 7.88
C GLN A 181 -9.70 -8.16 9.05
N LEU A 182 -10.51 -9.21 9.13
CA LEU A 182 -10.38 -10.25 10.15
C LEU A 182 -9.02 -10.95 10.05
N LYS A 183 -8.53 -11.23 8.83
CA LYS A 183 -7.18 -11.78 8.62
C LYS A 183 -6.09 -10.82 9.14
N SER A 184 -6.20 -9.52 8.89
CA SER A 184 -5.25 -8.52 9.39
C SER A 184 -5.23 -8.43 10.92
N LEU A 185 -6.41 -8.41 11.55
CA LEU A 185 -6.54 -8.37 13.00
C LEU A 185 -5.95 -9.62 13.67
N LEU A 186 -6.24 -10.81 13.13
CA LEU A 186 -5.67 -12.07 13.62
C LEU A 186 -4.15 -12.13 13.40
N THR A 187 -3.65 -11.57 12.29
CA THR A 187 -2.21 -11.49 12.02
C THR A 187 -1.51 -10.62 13.05
N GLU A 188 -2.09 -9.46 13.38
CA GLU A 188 -1.61 -8.61 14.46
C GLU A 188 -1.59 -9.37 15.80
N ALA A 189 -2.68 -10.05 16.17
CA ALA A 189 -2.75 -10.86 17.39
C ALA A 189 -1.63 -11.91 17.44
N SER A 190 -1.29 -12.51 16.30
CA SER A 190 -0.22 -13.51 16.22
C SER A 190 1.17 -12.97 16.55
N ASN A 191 1.39 -11.66 16.42
CA ASN A 191 2.66 -11.01 16.73
C ASN A 191 2.78 -10.63 18.21
N ARG A 192 1.68 -10.71 18.97
CA ARG A 192 1.65 -10.37 20.38
C ARG A 192 2.14 -11.51 21.26
N VAL A 193 2.55 -11.16 22.47
CA VAL A 193 3.05 -12.11 23.48
C VAL A 193 2.05 -12.16 24.64
N GLY A 194 1.97 -13.30 25.32
CA GLY A 194 1.06 -13.54 26.44
C GLY A 194 -0.12 -14.46 26.09
N SER A 195 -0.81 -14.91 27.13
CA SER A 195 -1.96 -15.82 27.03
C SER A 195 -3.14 -15.19 26.28
N LYS A 196 -3.36 -13.88 26.44
CA LYS A 196 -4.46 -13.17 25.76
C LYS A 196 -4.35 -13.24 24.23
N ALA A 197 -3.13 -13.18 23.69
CA ALA A 197 -2.88 -13.36 22.27
C ALA A 197 -3.30 -14.77 21.79
N VAL A 198 -3.08 -15.79 22.61
CA VAL A 198 -3.50 -17.17 22.33
C VAL A 198 -5.03 -17.27 22.29
N GLU A 199 -5.73 -16.69 23.27
CA GLU A 199 -7.20 -16.68 23.30
C GLU A 199 -7.82 -16.01 22.05
N ILE A 200 -7.27 -14.87 21.65
CA ILE A 200 -7.72 -14.16 20.45
C ILE A 200 -7.58 -15.03 19.19
N LEU A 201 -6.46 -15.76 19.06
CA LEU A 201 -6.25 -16.67 17.93
C LEU A 201 -7.19 -17.89 17.99
N LEU A 202 -7.50 -18.39 19.18
CA LEU A 202 -8.47 -19.47 19.39
C LEU A 202 -9.88 -19.07 18.95
N GLN A 203 -10.27 -17.80 19.14
CA GLN A 203 -11.52 -17.27 18.62
C GLN A 203 -11.56 -17.35 17.09
N GLY A 204 -10.46 -17.00 16.41
CA GLY A 204 -10.36 -17.13 14.95
C GLY A 204 -10.44 -18.58 14.47
N ILE A 205 -9.93 -19.54 15.24
CA ILE A 205 -10.04 -20.98 14.93
C ILE A 205 -11.50 -21.43 14.99
N SER A 206 -12.27 -20.90 15.93
CA SER A 206 -13.71 -21.17 16.08
C SER A 206 -14.58 -20.45 15.04
N SER A 207 -14.01 -19.71 14.08
CA SER A 207 -14.77 -19.06 13.00
C SER A 207 -15.44 -20.08 12.09
N GLU A 208 -16.70 -19.81 11.73
CA GLU A 208 -17.45 -20.57 10.72
C GLU A 208 -16.82 -20.47 9.33
N ASN A 209 -16.01 -19.43 9.06
CA ASN A 209 -15.32 -19.29 7.78
C ASN A 209 -14.10 -20.21 7.74
N PRO A 210 -14.05 -21.23 6.85
CA PRO A 210 -12.96 -22.21 6.83
C PRO A 210 -11.59 -21.58 6.54
N GLN A 211 -11.54 -20.50 5.76
CA GLN A 211 -10.29 -19.80 5.48
C GLN A 211 -9.73 -19.07 6.71
N VAL A 212 -10.62 -18.49 7.52
CA VAL A 212 -10.25 -17.79 8.75
C VAL A 212 -9.80 -18.80 9.79
N SER A 213 -10.56 -19.88 9.97
CA SER A 213 -10.21 -20.98 10.89
C SER A 213 -8.85 -21.59 10.56
N LYS A 214 -8.59 -21.90 9.28
CA LYS A 214 -7.31 -22.42 8.81
C LYS A 214 -6.16 -21.43 9.02
N LEU A 215 -6.37 -20.15 8.70
CA LEU A 215 -5.36 -19.12 8.94
C LEU A 215 -5.02 -19.03 10.43
N SER A 216 -6.04 -18.92 11.29
CA SER A 216 -5.84 -18.75 12.73
C SER A 216 -5.11 -19.93 13.36
N SER A 217 -5.34 -21.15 12.87
CA SER A 217 -4.59 -22.35 13.28
C SER A 217 -3.09 -22.22 12.95
N GLY A 218 -2.75 -21.73 11.75
CA GLY A 218 -1.36 -21.47 11.37
C GLY A 218 -0.72 -20.33 12.17
N LEU A 219 -1.49 -19.26 12.43
CA LEU A 219 -1.05 -18.12 13.23
C LEU A 219 -0.80 -18.50 14.69
N LEU A 220 -1.65 -19.34 15.29
CA LEU A 220 -1.45 -19.88 16.64
C LEU A 220 -0.12 -20.65 16.74
N ALA A 221 0.14 -21.55 15.79
CA ALA A 221 1.40 -22.31 15.78
C ALA A 221 2.63 -21.39 15.68
N ASN A 222 2.55 -20.33 14.87
CA ASN A 222 3.62 -19.34 14.74
C ASN A 222 3.78 -18.46 15.99
N ASN A 223 2.67 -18.08 16.62
CA ASN A 223 2.66 -17.30 17.85
C ASN A 223 3.36 -18.07 18.99
N LEU A 224 2.99 -19.33 19.20
CA LEU A 224 3.54 -20.17 20.28
C LEU A 224 5.06 -20.39 20.16
N ARG A 225 5.62 -20.40 18.94
CA ARG A 225 7.09 -20.46 18.75
C ARG A 225 7.82 -19.30 19.44
N ARG A 226 7.18 -18.13 19.52
CA ARG A 226 7.74 -16.87 20.03
C ARG A 226 7.35 -16.56 21.47
N GLN A 227 6.43 -17.32 22.06
CA GLN A 227 5.99 -17.10 23.44
C GLN A 227 7.15 -17.35 24.43
N PRO A 228 7.24 -16.60 25.54
CA PRO A 228 8.27 -16.80 26.53
C PRO A 228 8.09 -18.17 27.21
N PRO A 229 9.19 -18.75 27.75
CA PRO A 229 9.15 -20.06 28.41
C PRO A 229 8.07 -20.17 29.50
N SER A 230 7.89 -19.13 30.32
CA SER A 230 6.86 -19.10 31.38
C SER A 230 5.45 -19.28 30.83
N VAL A 231 5.10 -18.54 29.77
CA VAL A 231 3.80 -18.67 29.10
C VAL A 231 3.63 -20.07 28.51
N LEU A 232 4.65 -20.63 27.87
CA LEU A 232 4.56 -22.00 27.34
C LEU A 232 4.33 -23.05 28.43
N LYS A 233 4.97 -22.88 29.59
CA LYS A 233 4.74 -23.73 30.77
C LYS A 233 3.29 -23.64 31.24
N ASP A 234 2.74 -22.44 31.34
CA ASP A 234 1.35 -22.24 31.78
C ASP A 234 0.35 -22.85 30.78
N LEU A 235 0.63 -22.74 29.48
CA LEU A 235 -0.21 -23.29 28.41
C LEU A 235 -0.25 -24.82 28.36
N LEU A 236 0.62 -25.53 29.08
CA LEU A 236 0.51 -26.99 29.27
C LEU A 236 -0.76 -27.39 30.05
N LYS A 237 -1.35 -26.46 30.81
CA LYS A 237 -2.56 -26.69 31.60
C LYS A 237 -3.83 -26.15 30.94
N HIS A 238 -3.73 -25.66 29.70
CA HIS A 238 -4.82 -25.00 29.00
C HIS A 238 -5.98 -25.98 28.69
N ASP A 239 -7.23 -25.51 28.72
CA ASP A 239 -8.41 -26.36 28.53
C ASP A 239 -8.48 -27.02 27.15
N ARG A 240 -8.10 -26.28 26.10
CA ARG A 240 -8.06 -26.79 24.72
C ARG A 240 -6.86 -27.70 24.45
N PRO A 241 -7.07 -28.95 23.98
CA PRO A 241 -5.98 -29.89 23.66
C PRO A 241 -4.98 -29.37 22.63
N VAL A 242 -5.45 -28.63 21.61
CA VAL A 242 -4.58 -28.05 20.58
C VAL A 242 -3.51 -27.13 21.17
N VAL A 243 -3.85 -26.39 22.22
CA VAL A 243 -2.91 -25.48 22.91
C VAL A 243 -1.90 -26.27 23.72
N ARG A 244 -2.36 -27.25 24.54
CA ARG A 244 -1.47 -28.12 25.32
C ARG A 244 -0.48 -28.86 24.43
N LYS A 245 -0.98 -29.44 23.33
CA LYS A 245 -0.19 -30.14 22.32
C LYS A 245 0.88 -29.21 21.73
N SER A 246 0.48 -28.02 21.26
CA SER A 246 1.42 -27.09 20.65
C SER A 246 2.44 -26.55 21.67
N ALA A 247 2.04 -26.27 22.91
CA ALA A 247 2.94 -25.87 23.98
C ALA A 247 4.01 -26.94 24.25
N ALA A 248 3.59 -28.21 24.41
CA ALA A 248 4.51 -29.33 24.59
C ALA A 248 5.49 -29.48 23.42
N GLN A 249 5.00 -29.36 22.18
CA GLN A 249 5.84 -29.37 20.98
C GLN A 249 6.88 -28.25 20.99
N GLN A 250 6.51 -27.03 21.39
CA GLN A 250 7.44 -25.89 21.44
C GLN A 250 8.47 -26.03 22.56
N ILE A 251 8.07 -26.53 23.73
CA ILE A 251 8.98 -26.83 24.84
C ILE A 251 10.04 -27.82 24.40
N GLY A 252 9.64 -28.95 23.78
CA GLY A 252 10.58 -29.94 23.27
C GLY A 252 11.45 -29.43 22.11
N ALA A 253 10.88 -28.68 21.17
CA ALA A 253 11.63 -28.11 20.04
C ALA A 253 12.70 -27.11 20.48
N ARG A 254 12.42 -26.36 21.55
CA ARG A 254 13.32 -25.35 22.12
C ARG A 254 14.19 -25.88 23.26
N ARG A 255 14.06 -27.17 23.59
CA ARG A 255 14.73 -27.84 24.70
C ARG A 255 14.60 -27.08 26.03
N LEU A 256 13.40 -26.57 26.32
CA LEU A 256 13.15 -25.84 27.57
C LEU A 256 13.13 -26.82 28.75
N PRO A 257 13.65 -26.42 29.94
CA PRO A 257 13.82 -27.30 31.09
C PRO A 257 12.51 -27.53 31.86
N TYR A 258 11.47 -28.00 31.17
CA TYR A 258 10.13 -28.24 31.71
C TYR A 258 9.73 -29.72 31.64
N GLY A 259 10.70 -30.60 31.89
CA GLY A 259 10.46 -32.06 31.89
C GLY A 259 9.40 -32.47 32.90
N GLU A 260 9.47 -31.96 34.13
CA GLU A 260 8.51 -32.23 35.19
C GLU A 260 7.09 -31.79 34.81
N GLU A 261 6.94 -30.62 34.18
CA GLU A 261 5.64 -30.12 33.74
C GLU A 261 5.07 -30.87 32.51
N LEU A 262 5.92 -31.53 31.72
CA LEU A 262 5.50 -32.37 30.59
C LEU A 262 5.02 -33.76 31.04
N MET A 263 5.51 -34.28 32.17
CA MET A 263 5.18 -35.64 32.64
C MET A 263 3.67 -35.89 32.81
N PRO A 264 2.86 -34.98 33.37
CA PRO A 264 1.41 -35.15 33.47
C PRO A 264 0.71 -35.36 32.12
N LEU A 265 1.21 -34.73 31.04
CA LEU A 265 0.61 -34.81 29.72
C LEU A 265 0.76 -36.19 29.07
N LEU A 266 1.62 -37.07 29.59
CA LEU A 266 1.70 -38.48 29.15
C LEU A 266 0.40 -39.25 29.42
N LYS A 267 -0.43 -38.76 30.34
CA LYS A 267 -1.74 -39.30 30.70
C LYS A 267 -2.91 -38.39 30.26
N ASP A 268 -2.64 -37.40 29.40
CA ASP A 268 -3.68 -36.50 28.88
C ASP A 268 -4.78 -37.29 28.17
N SER A 269 -6.03 -36.80 28.20
CA SER A 269 -7.16 -37.44 27.52
C SER A 269 -7.00 -37.43 25.99
N ASP A 270 -6.35 -36.39 25.45
CA ASP A 270 -6.10 -36.25 24.01
C ASP A 270 -4.84 -37.01 23.59
N GLU A 271 -4.97 -37.87 22.58
CA GLU A 271 -3.86 -38.67 22.07
C GLU A 271 -2.73 -37.81 21.48
N GLY A 272 -3.09 -36.74 20.77
CA GLY A 272 -2.13 -35.83 20.17
C GLY A 272 -1.29 -35.10 21.22
N VAL A 273 -1.89 -34.76 22.37
CA VAL A 273 -1.17 -34.21 23.52
C VAL A 273 -0.21 -35.24 24.13
N ARG A 274 -0.66 -36.48 24.35
CA ARG A 274 0.21 -37.56 24.85
C ARG A 274 1.42 -37.80 23.94
N GLN A 275 1.20 -37.85 22.63
CA GLN A 275 2.26 -38.04 21.65
C GLN A 275 3.25 -36.87 21.65
N ALA A 276 2.75 -35.63 21.71
CA ALA A 276 3.59 -34.44 21.78
C ALA A 276 4.46 -34.42 23.06
N ALA A 277 3.89 -34.80 24.20
CA ALA A 277 4.63 -34.88 25.46
C ALA A 277 5.76 -35.92 25.41
N ARG A 278 5.50 -37.12 24.86
CA ARG A 278 6.53 -38.15 24.66
C ARG A 278 7.68 -37.65 23.78
N GLN A 279 7.35 -37.04 22.63
CA GLN A 279 8.35 -36.48 21.71
C GLN A 279 9.14 -35.33 22.35
N ALA A 280 8.49 -34.50 23.15
CA ALA A 280 9.14 -33.40 23.83
C ALA A 280 10.13 -33.92 24.87
N LEU A 281 9.71 -34.85 25.74
CA LEU A 281 10.56 -35.47 26.76
C LEU A 281 11.76 -36.19 26.13
N ASP A 282 11.57 -36.90 25.02
CA ASP A 282 12.66 -37.58 24.32
C ASP A 282 13.74 -36.60 23.81
N ARG A 283 13.33 -35.39 23.39
CA ARG A 283 14.25 -34.32 22.97
C ARG A 283 14.98 -33.63 24.13
N LEU A 284 14.53 -33.82 25.37
CA LEU A 284 15.13 -33.25 26.58
C LEU A 284 16.11 -34.21 27.26
N ARG A 285 16.21 -35.45 26.78
CA ARG A 285 17.16 -36.46 27.29
C ARG A 285 18.60 -36.13 26.91
#